data_AF-K1SPT3-F1
#
_entry.id   AF-K1SPT3-F1
#
_cell.length_a   1.000
_cell.length_b   1.000
_cell.length_c   1.000
_cell.angle_alpha   90.00
_cell.angle_beta   90.00
_cell.angle_gamma   90.00
#
_symmetry.space_group_name_H-M   'P 1'
#
loop_
_entity.id
_entity.type
_entity.pdbx_description
1 polymer ?
#
loop_
_entity_poly.entity_id
_entity_poly.type
_entity_poly.pdbx_seq_one_letter_code
_entity_poly.pdbx_strand_id
1 'polypeptide(L)'
;TVEITSIQNSQTINLVVPEQSDKLDEFIGLRNRKHKKETYTLDDDSVIISEKIASLLKIKVGDTITIKNTDDIEKDVKVGAITENYIYHYMYMSSNLYNKLYGENSFKPNTLLIKEAEGTTEDDEDNIGKIILQDDTTVAGVSFLSGTKDIFATVMEQMQLVVYVLIISAGLLAFAVLYNLSNVNHK
;
A
#
# COMPACT_ATOMS: atom_id res chain seq x y z
N THR A 1 12.25 -4.96 1.97
CA THR A 1 10.95 -5.25 2.62
C THR A 1 11.19 -5.55 4.09
N VAL A 2 10.21 -5.32 4.95
CA VAL A 2 10.29 -5.51 6.41
C VAL A 2 9.00 -6.17 6.88
N GLU A 3 9.08 -7.05 7.86
CA GLU A 3 7.94 -7.73 8.46
C GLU A 3 7.55 -7.01 9.77
N ILE A 4 6.26 -6.73 10.00
CA ILE A 4 5.78 -6.32 11.33
C ILE A 4 5.22 -7.54 12.03
N THR A 5 5.68 -7.75 13.27
CA THR A 5 5.16 -8.78 14.16
C THR A 5 4.26 -8.13 15.21
N SER A 6 2.98 -8.50 15.25
CA SER A 6 2.10 -8.28 16.41
C SER A 6 1.69 -9.64 16.97
N ILE A 7 1.35 -9.67 18.26
CA ILE A 7 1.35 -10.79 19.22
C ILE A 7 0.58 -12.07 18.76
N GLN A 8 -0.13 -12.06 17.61
CA GLN A 8 -0.77 -13.25 17.02
C GLN A 8 -0.79 -13.29 15.46
N ASN A 9 -0.14 -12.37 14.74
CA ASN A 9 -0.14 -12.33 13.27
C ASN A 9 1.04 -11.52 12.72
N SER A 10 1.76 -12.02 11.72
CA SER A 10 2.82 -11.27 11.02
C SER A 10 2.38 -10.82 9.63
N GLN A 11 2.87 -9.66 9.18
CA GLN A 11 2.55 -9.10 7.87
C GLN A 11 3.82 -8.58 7.19
N THR A 12 4.04 -8.99 5.93
CA THR A 12 5.12 -8.45 5.09
C THR A 12 4.75 -7.06 4.59
N ILE A 13 5.68 -6.13 4.74
CA ILE A 13 5.47 -4.70 4.48
C ILE A 13 6.59 -4.16 3.62
N ASN A 14 6.23 -3.27 2.71
CA ASN A 14 7.19 -2.51 1.93
C ASN A 14 7.67 -1.33 2.77
N LEU A 15 8.94 -1.39 3.18
CA LEU A 15 9.60 -0.28 3.84
C LEU A 15 10.09 0.70 2.78
N VAL A 16 9.71 1.96 2.92
CA VAL A 16 10.19 3.07 2.10
C VAL A 16 10.98 4.02 2.99
N VAL A 17 12.23 4.25 2.61
CA VAL A 17 13.15 5.15 3.30
C VAL A 17 13.71 6.13 2.27
N PRO A 18 13.19 7.36 2.19
CA PRO A 18 13.71 8.34 1.26
C PRO A 18 15.08 8.85 1.73
N GLU A 19 15.98 9.08 0.79
CA GLU A 19 17.24 9.77 1.06
C GLU A 19 16.95 11.22 1.52
N GLN A 20 16.01 11.89 0.84
CA GLN A 20 15.56 13.25 1.15
C GLN A 20 14.09 13.21 1.60
N SER A 21 13.86 13.25 2.92
CA SER A 21 12.50 13.16 3.49
C SER A 21 11.63 14.39 3.16
N ASP A 22 12.27 15.54 2.91
CA ASP A 22 11.65 16.82 2.55
C ASP A 22 11.08 16.85 1.13
N LYS A 23 11.54 15.97 0.23
CA LYS A 23 11.04 15.87 -1.16
C LYS A 23 10.09 14.70 -1.39
N LEU A 24 9.78 13.94 -0.33
CA LEU A 24 8.94 12.76 -0.47
C LEU A 24 7.54 13.11 -1.00
N ASP A 25 7.01 14.27 -0.60
CA ASP A 25 5.68 14.75 -0.97
C ASP A 25 5.50 15.05 -2.47
N GLU A 26 6.59 15.28 -3.22
CA GLU A 26 6.58 15.41 -4.67
C GLU A 26 6.17 14.11 -5.39
N PHE A 27 6.38 12.96 -4.73
CA PHE A 27 6.16 11.62 -5.25
C PHE A 27 5.09 10.82 -4.48
N ILE A 28 5.09 10.90 -3.15
CA ILE A 28 4.23 10.13 -2.25
C ILE A 28 3.55 11.07 -1.25
N GLY A 29 2.23 11.24 -1.40
CA GLY A 29 1.42 12.02 -0.47
C GLY A 29 1.05 11.23 0.79
N LEU A 30 1.56 11.65 1.95
CA LEU A 30 1.20 11.09 3.26
C LEU A 30 0.12 11.96 3.91
N ARG A 31 -1.09 11.43 4.10
CA ARG A 31 -2.24 12.21 4.60
C ARG A 31 -3.29 11.36 5.30
N ASN A 32 -4.11 12.02 6.11
CA ASN A 32 -5.26 11.41 6.75
C ASN A 32 -6.37 11.08 5.73
N ARG A 33 -6.98 9.90 5.85
CA ARG A 33 -8.08 9.47 4.99
C ARG A 33 -9.36 10.30 5.15
N LYS A 34 -9.72 10.63 6.39
CA LYS A 34 -10.96 11.36 6.72
C LYS A 34 -10.77 12.87 6.57
N HIS A 35 -9.59 13.36 6.93
CA HIS A 35 -9.25 14.79 6.92
C HIS A 35 -8.13 15.05 5.91
N LYS A 36 -8.43 15.05 4.61
CA LYS A 36 -7.41 15.14 3.54
C LYS A 36 -6.48 16.37 3.58
N LYS A 37 -6.83 17.41 4.35
CA LYS A 37 -5.97 18.59 4.59
C LYS A 37 -4.88 18.34 5.64
N GLU A 38 -5.04 17.31 6.46
CA GLU A 38 -4.07 16.86 7.44
C GLU A 38 -3.05 15.97 6.73
N THR A 39 -1.86 16.53 6.52
CA THR A 39 -0.72 15.86 5.90
C THR A 39 0.32 15.50 6.95
N TYR A 40 1.10 14.47 6.66
CA TYR A 40 2.15 13.98 7.53
C TYR A 40 3.52 14.13 6.87
N THR A 41 4.54 14.43 7.67
CA THR A 41 5.94 14.46 7.26
C THR A 41 6.71 13.44 8.07
N LEU A 42 7.77 12.88 7.49
CA LEU A 42 8.64 11.99 8.22
C LEU A 42 9.46 12.77 9.25
N ASP A 43 9.58 12.20 10.44
CA ASP A 43 10.51 12.63 11.48
C ASP A 43 11.52 11.51 11.77
N ASP A 44 12.44 11.79 12.70
CA ASP A 44 13.56 10.90 13.00
C ASP A 44 13.30 9.99 14.21
N ASP A 45 12.08 9.98 14.74
CA ASP A 45 11.73 9.30 15.99
C ASP A 45 10.54 8.34 15.84
N SER A 46 9.81 8.41 14.72
CA SER A 46 8.61 7.62 14.49
C SER A 46 8.41 7.20 13.04
N VAL A 47 7.59 6.17 12.85
CA VAL A 47 7.21 5.65 11.54
C VAL A 47 5.79 6.03 11.17
N ILE A 48 5.54 6.14 9.87
CA ILE A 48 4.20 6.29 9.31
C ILE A 48 3.81 4.96 8.67
N ILE A 49 2.65 4.41 9.04
CA ILE A 49 2.15 3.13 8.50
C ILE A 49 0.85 3.31 7.72
N SER A 50 0.57 2.41 6.78
CA SER A 50 -0.71 2.42 6.09
C SER A 50 -1.89 2.02 6.99
N GLU A 51 -3.07 2.60 6.72
CA GLU A 51 -4.32 2.32 7.45
C GLU A 51 -4.65 0.82 7.50
N LYS A 52 -4.36 0.08 6.43
CA LYS A 52 -4.66 -1.35 6.36
C LYS A 52 -3.84 -2.15 7.37
N ILE A 53 -2.53 -1.88 7.51
CA ILE A 53 -1.68 -2.52 8.53
C ILE A 53 -2.21 -2.20 9.93
N ALA A 54 -2.47 -0.90 10.18
CA ALA A 54 -2.95 -0.45 11.47
C ALA A 54 -4.27 -1.14 11.87
N SER A 55 -5.20 -1.28 10.93
CA SER A 55 -6.48 -1.97 11.15
C SER A 55 -6.32 -3.47 11.37
N LEU A 56 -5.45 -4.15 10.62
CA LEU A 56 -5.25 -5.60 10.73
C LEU A 56 -4.62 -5.98 12.07
N LEU A 57 -3.63 -5.21 12.51
CA LEU A 57 -2.87 -5.48 13.72
C LEU A 57 -3.36 -4.69 14.95
N LYS A 58 -4.45 -3.93 14.78
CA LYS A 58 -5.08 -3.07 15.82
C LYS A 58 -4.12 -2.04 16.43
N ILE A 59 -3.20 -1.52 15.63
CA ILE A 59 -2.20 -0.52 16.00
C ILE A 59 -2.83 0.88 15.95
N LYS A 60 -2.44 1.74 16.88
CA LYS A 60 -2.83 3.14 16.96
C LYS A 60 -1.61 4.06 16.92
N VAL A 61 -1.85 5.33 16.61
CA VAL A 61 -0.83 6.37 16.76
C VAL A 61 -0.37 6.44 18.21
N GLY A 62 0.95 6.45 18.41
CA GLY A 62 1.59 6.42 19.72
C GLY A 62 2.03 5.04 20.20
N ASP A 63 1.53 3.97 19.59
CA ASP A 63 1.94 2.61 19.93
C ASP A 63 3.40 2.34 19.50
N THR A 64 4.07 1.45 20.23
CA THR A 64 5.36 0.89 19.81
C THR A 64 5.12 -0.48 19.19
N ILE A 65 5.74 -0.72 18.05
CA ILE A 65 5.64 -1.97 17.28
C ILE A 65 7.02 -2.54 17.03
N THR A 66 7.11 -3.87 16.96
CA THR A 66 8.36 -4.56 16.63
C THR A 66 8.37 -4.88 15.13
N ILE A 67 9.41 -4.43 14.45
CA ILE A 67 9.70 -4.73 13.05
C ILE A 67 10.86 -5.72 12.97
N LYS A 68 10.78 -6.65 12.03
CA LYS A 68 11.81 -7.64 11.72
C LYS A 68 12.23 -7.48 10.27
N ASN A 69 13.52 -7.28 10.02
CA ASN A 69 14.04 -7.22 8.65
C ASN A 69 14.33 -8.62 8.09
N THR A 70 14.78 -8.70 6.84
CA THR A 70 15.13 -9.96 6.16
C THR A 70 16.32 -10.69 6.77
N ASP A 71 17.13 -10.02 7.60
CA ASP A 71 18.28 -10.58 8.31
C ASP A 71 17.90 -11.06 9.72
N ASP A 72 16.60 -11.21 9.98
CA ASP A 72 16.01 -11.56 11.29
C ASP A 72 16.34 -10.58 12.42
N ILE A 73 16.74 -9.34 12.11
CA ILE A 73 17.02 -8.29 13.09
C ILE A 73 15.72 -7.60 13.48
N GLU A 74 15.39 -7.68 14.76
CA GLU A 74 14.24 -7.01 15.35
C GLU A 74 14.59 -5.61 15.87
N LYS A 75 13.66 -4.66 15.67
CA LYS A 75 13.74 -3.29 16.17
C LYS A 75 12.37 -2.81 16.62
N ASP A 76 12.34 -2.07 17.72
CA ASP A 76 11.13 -1.41 18.18
C ASP A 76 11.06 0.01 17.62
N VAL A 77 9.91 0.36 17.06
CA VAL A 77 9.65 1.67 16.48
C VAL A 77 8.31 2.22 16.94
N LYS A 78 8.23 3.53 17.15
CA LYS A 78 6.99 4.21 17.52
C LYS A 78 6.19 4.57 16.28
N VAL A 79 4.88 4.38 16.33
CA VAL A 79 3.97 4.83 15.27
C VAL A 79 3.61 6.30 15.47
N GLY A 80 4.05 7.16 14.56
CA GLY A 80 3.80 8.61 14.60
C GLY A 80 2.51 9.01 13.89
N ALA A 81 2.20 8.35 12.78
CA ALA A 81 0.98 8.62 12.02
C ALA A 81 0.48 7.38 11.26
N ILE A 82 -0.79 7.43 10.85
CA ILE A 82 -1.41 6.42 10.00
C ILE A 82 -1.91 7.12 8.73
N THR A 83 -1.39 6.72 7.57
CA THR A 83 -1.70 7.35 6.28
C THR A 83 -2.72 6.54 5.47
N GLU A 84 -3.52 7.24 4.66
CA GLU A 84 -4.31 6.65 3.57
C GLU A 84 -3.39 5.94 2.58
N ASN A 85 -3.74 4.71 2.21
CA ASN A 85 -3.07 3.98 1.13
C ASN A 85 -3.99 2.86 0.61
N TYR A 86 -4.12 2.73 -0.71
CA TYR A 86 -5.09 1.82 -1.35
C TYR A 86 -4.47 0.53 -1.91
N ILE A 87 -3.14 0.51 -2.09
CA ILE A 87 -2.44 -0.60 -2.75
C ILE A 87 -1.22 -0.99 -1.88
N TYR A 88 -1.07 -2.29 -1.62
CA TYR A 88 -0.02 -2.83 -0.74
C TYR A 88 -0.06 -2.33 0.72
N HIS A 89 0.97 -2.72 1.47
CA HIS A 89 1.20 -2.37 2.86
C HIS A 89 2.54 -1.65 2.93
N TYR A 90 2.52 -0.39 3.37
CA TYR A 90 3.72 0.44 3.42
C TYR A 90 4.00 0.91 4.85
N MET A 91 5.29 0.96 5.15
CA MET A 91 5.86 1.70 6.26
C MET A 91 6.82 2.73 5.69
N TYR A 92 6.77 3.94 6.22
CA TYR A 92 7.67 5.03 5.87
C TYR A 92 8.44 5.47 7.10
N MET A 93 9.75 5.69 6.95
CA MET A 93 10.62 6.26 8.00
C MET A 93 11.72 7.09 7.35
N SER A 94 12.28 8.06 8.08
CA SER A 94 13.43 8.82 7.57
C SER A 94 14.69 7.97 7.49
N SER A 95 15.62 8.34 6.62
CA SER A 95 16.96 7.74 6.53
C SER A 95 17.73 7.88 7.85
N ASN A 96 17.51 8.97 8.59
CA ASN A 96 18.08 9.17 9.93
C ASN A 96 17.52 8.16 10.93
N LEU A 97 16.20 7.95 10.98
CA LEU A 97 15.61 6.93 11.85
C LEU A 97 16.14 5.53 11.48
N TYR A 98 16.23 5.22 10.18
CA TYR A 98 16.80 3.96 9.74
C TYR A 98 18.24 3.76 10.25
N ASN A 99 19.10 4.78 10.11
CA ASN A 99 20.48 4.73 10.62
C ASN A 99 20.54 4.66 12.14
N LYS A 100 19.65 5.34 12.88
CA LYS A 100 19.57 5.20 14.35
C LYS A 100 19.26 3.75 14.76
N LEU A 101 18.39 3.07 14.02
CA LEU A 101 17.97 1.70 14.32
C LEU A 101 19.04 0.66 13.95
N TYR A 102 19.67 0.82 12.79
CA TYR A 102 20.54 -0.19 12.18
C TYR A 102 22.03 0.17 12.16
N GLY A 103 22.42 1.33 12.68
CA GLY A 103 23.79 1.84 12.72
C GLY A 103 24.08 2.93 11.69
N GLU A 104 25.11 3.73 11.96
CA GLU A 104 25.53 4.80 11.06
C GLU A 104 25.92 4.24 9.68
N ASN A 105 25.47 4.91 8.62
CA ASN A 105 25.70 4.53 7.22
C ASN A 105 25.10 3.18 6.79
N SER A 106 24.14 2.64 7.55
CA SER A 106 23.43 1.41 7.18
C SER A 106 22.42 1.63 6.05
N PHE A 107 21.86 2.82 5.93
CA PHE A 107 20.96 3.17 4.82
C PHE A 107 21.72 3.21 3.49
N LYS A 108 21.22 2.46 2.51
CA LYS A 108 21.70 2.48 1.13
C LYS A 108 20.50 2.55 0.19
N PRO A 109 20.33 3.62 -0.60
CA PRO A 109 19.23 3.71 -1.55
C PRO A 109 19.37 2.64 -2.63
N ASN A 110 18.26 2.01 -2.98
CA ASN A 110 18.19 0.94 -3.97
C ASN A 110 17.04 1.13 -4.97
N THR A 111 16.43 2.31 -4.97
CA THR A 111 15.29 2.63 -5.84
C THR A 111 15.33 4.11 -6.18
N LEU A 112 15.08 4.43 -7.44
CA LEU A 112 14.89 5.80 -7.92
C LEU A 112 13.41 5.99 -8.27
N LEU A 113 12.82 7.05 -7.74
CA LEU A 113 11.47 7.47 -8.12
C LEU A 113 11.58 8.50 -9.23
N ILE A 114 10.86 8.27 -10.32
CA ILE A 114 10.83 9.15 -11.48
C ILE A 114 9.39 9.59 -11.69
N LYS A 115 9.19 10.89 -11.88
CA LYS A 115 7.89 11.46 -12.22
C LYS A 115 7.85 11.66 -13.73
N GLU A 116 6.93 10.98 -14.38
CA GLU A 116 6.72 11.11 -15.81
C GLU A 116 6.20 12.50 -16.18
N ALA A 117 6.52 12.92 -17.39
CA ALA A 117 5.97 14.13 -17.96
C ALA A 117 4.46 13.93 -18.24
N GLU A 118 3.71 15.03 -18.20
CA GLU A 118 2.29 14.96 -18.60
C GLU A 118 2.16 14.48 -20.05
N GLY A 119 1.29 13.49 -20.25
CA GLY A 119 1.01 12.93 -21.58
C GLY A 119 1.87 11.73 -21.97
N THR A 120 2.76 11.24 -21.10
CA THR A 120 3.42 9.93 -21.29
C THR A 120 2.38 8.83 -21.48
N THR A 121 2.57 7.98 -22.49
CA THR A 121 1.70 6.85 -22.81
C THR A 121 2.30 5.52 -22.32
N GLU A 122 1.49 4.47 -22.19
CA GLU A 122 1.97 3.11 -21.87
C GLU A 122 3.02 2.62 -22.88
N ASP A 123 2.87 2.96 -24.17
CA ASP A 123 3.88 2.62 -25.20
C ASP A 123 5.22 3.33 -24.94
N ASP A 124 5.20 4.58 -24.45
CA ASP A 124 6.41 5.31 -24.07
C ASP A 124 7.10 4.68 -22.85
N GLU A 125 6.32 4.28 -21.84
CA GLU A 125 6.79 3.55 -20.66
C GLU A 125 7.43 2.21 -21.05
N ASP A 126 6.80 1.45 -21.93
CA ASP A 126 7.33 0.19 -22.45
C ASP A 126 8.67 0.37 -23.17
N ASN A 127 8.79 1.43 -23.97
CA ASN A 127 10.01 1.75 -24.70
C ASN A 127 11.13 2.18 -23.76
N ILE A 128 10.86 3.10 -22.83
CA ILE A 128 11.88 3.56 -21.89
C ILE A 128 12.27 2.46 -20.90
N GLY A 129 11.32 1.64 -20.48
CA GLY A 129 11.57 0.47 -19.64
C GLY A 129 12.52 -0.51 -20.32
N LYS A 130 12.32 -0.80 -21.62
CA LYS A 130 13.25 -1.63 -22.40
C LYS A 130 14.65 -1.01 -22.48
N ILE A 131 14.76 0.31 -22.68
CA ILE A 131 16.06 1.00 -22.75
C ILE A 131 16.78 0.92 -21.40
N ILE A 132 16.09 1.17 -20.30
CA ILE A 132 16.67 1.12 -18.95
C ILE A 132 17.15 -0.31 -18.63
N LEU A 133 16.34 -1.32 -18.99
CA LEU A 133 16.65 -2.72 -18.76
C LEU A 133 17.71 -3.31 -19.70
N GLN A 134 18.21 -2.55 -20.70
CA GLN A 134 19.37 -2.98 -21.49
C GLN A 134 20.66 -2.97 -20.67
N ASP A 135 20.74 -2.16 -19.60
CA ASP A 135 21.81 -2.25 -18.61
C ASP A 135 21.41 -3.23 -17.49
N ASP A 136 21.58 -4.52 -17.78
CA ASP A 136 21.30 -5.62 -16.84
C ASP A 136 22.33 -5.72 -15.70
N THR A 137 23.39 -4.90 -15.72
CA THR A 137 24.43 -4.89 -14.69
C THR A 137 24.12 -3.94 -13.54
N THR A 138 23.40 -2.85 -13.82
CA THR A 138 23.12 -1.79 -12.85
C THR A 138 21.65 -1.76 -12.41
N VAL A 139 20.72 -2.18 -13.27
CA VAL A 139 19.28 -2.08 -13.02
C VAL A 139 18.63 -3.45 -12.95
N ALA A 140 18.14 -3.80 -11.76
CA ALA A 140 17.46 -5.08 -11.54
C ALA A 140 16.00 -5.12 -12.05
N GLY A 141 15.38 -3.96 -12.25
CA GLY A 141 13.98 -3.87 -12.64
C GLY A 141 13.49 -2.44 -12.79
N VAL A 142 12.40 -2.28 -13.54
CA VAL A 142 11.65 -1.04 -13.68
C VAL A 142 10.17 -1.34 -13.45
N SER A 143 9.44 -0.43 -12.83
CA SER A 143 8.02 -0.58 -12.56
C SER A 143 7.29 0.73 -12.81
N PHE A 144 6.17 0.67 -13.51
CA PHE A 144 5.33 1.82 -13.84
C PHE A 144 4.03 1.78 -13.04
N LEU A 145 3.60 2.95 -12.56
CA LEU A 145 2.40 3.06 -11.72
C LEU A 145 1.11 2.95 -12.54
N SER A 146 1.13 3.36 -13.81
CA SER A 146 0.11 3.13 -14.84
C SER A 146 -0.36 1.67 -14.87
N GLY A 147 0.55 0.73 -15.14
CA GLY A 147 0.21 -0.70 -15.20
C GLY A 147 -0.36 -1.23 -13.88
N THR A 148 0.12 -0.73 -12.74
CA THR A 148 -0.44 -1.09 -11.42
C THR A 148 -1.88 -0.57 -11.26
N LYS A 149 -2.14 0.65 -11.74
CA LYS A 149 -3.48 1.28 -11.70
C LYS A 149 -4.46 0.53 -12.60
N ASP A 150 -4.06 0.09 -13.78
CA ASP A 150 -4.96 -0.59 -14.72
C ASP A 150 -5.30 -2.01 -14.27
N ILE A 151 -4.33 -2.73 -13.71
CA ILE A 151 -4.58 -4.01 -13.04
C ILE A 151 -5.59 -3.82 -11.91
N PHE A 152 -5.39 -2.80 -11.06
CA PHE A 152 -6.31 -2.52 -9.96
C PHE A 152 -7.72 -2.16 -10.44
N ALA A 153 -7.83 -1.31 -11.48
CA ALA A 153 -9.10 -0.94 -12.08
C ALA A 153 -9.85 -2.17 -12.63
N THR A 154 -9.14 -3.05 -13.34
CA THR A 154 -9.69 -4.29 -13.90
C THR A 154 -10.23 -5.21 -12.80
N VAL A 155 -9.48 -5.40 -11.70
CA VAL A 155 -9.92 -6.22 -10.57
C VAL A 155 -11.18 -5.62 -9.91
N MET A 156 -11.24 -4.30 -9.76
CA MET A 156 -12.41 -3.62 -9.18
C MET A 156 -13.65 -3.77 -10.06
N GLU A 157 -13.49 -3.67 -11.38
CA GLU A 157 -14.59 -3.87 -12.33
C GLU A 157 -15.14 -5.30 -12.27
N GLN A 158 -14.26 -6.31 -12.21
CA GLN A 158 -14.67 -7.71 -12.07
C GLN A 158 -15.43 -7.97 -10.77
N MET A 159 -15.02 -7.35 -9.65
CA MET A 159 -15.75 -7.46 -8.38
C MET A 159 -17.16 -6.87 -8.48
N GLN A 160 -17.30 -5.73 -9.16
CA GLN A 160 -18.60 -5.08 -9.34
C GLN A 160 -19.57 -5.96 -10.13
N LEU A 161 -19.08 -6.64 -11.18
CA LEU A 161 -19.87 -7.61 -11.92
C LEU A 161 -20.41 -8.72 -11.01
N VAL A 162 -19.55 -9.31 -10.17
CA VAL A 162 -19.96 -10.37 -9.23
C VAL A 162 -21.02 -9.87 -8.26
N VAL A 163 -20.86 -8.65 -7.71
CA VAL A 163 -21.85 -8.04 -6.82
C VAL A 163 -23.21 -7.89 -7.51
N TYR A 164 -23.24 -7.46 -8.77
CA TYR A 164 -24.50 -7.36 -9.51
C TYR A 164 -25.17 -8.72 -9.70
N VAL A 165 -24.41 -9.77 -10.01
CA VAL A 165 -24.96 -11.13 -10.11
C VAL A 165 -25.58 -11.57 -8.78
N LEU A 166 -24.93 -11.29 -7.65
CA LEU A 166 -25.45 -11.61 -6.31
C LEU A 166 -26.73 -10.83 -5.99
N ILE A 167 -26.79 -9.54 -6.31
CA ILE A 167 -27.97 -8.70 -6.09
C ILE A 167 -29.16 -9.23 -6.91
N ILE A 168 -28.95 -9.53 -8.20
CA ILE A 168 -30.00 -10.07 -9.07
C ILE A 168 -30.45 -11.45 -8.58
N SER A 169 -29.50 -12.32 -8.20
CA SER A 169 -29.82 -13.66 -7.69
C SER A 169 -30.61 -13.60 -6.39
N ALA A 170 -30.24 -12.72 -5.46
CA ALA A 170 -30.98 -12.50 -4.23
C ALA A 170 -32.40 -11.96 -4.50
N GLY A 171 -32.55 -11.04 -5.47
CA GLY A 171 -33.85 -10.54 -5.90
C GLY A 171 -34.74 -11.63 -6.51
N LEU A 172 -34.21 -12.45 -7.40
CA LEU A 172 -34.92 -13.58 -8.00
C LEU A 172 -35.33 -14.62 -6.95
N LEU A 173 -34.45 -14.91 -5.99
CA LEU A 173 -34.74 -15.83 -4.90
C LEU A 173 -35.86 -15.30 -4.00
N ALA A 174 -35.83 -14.01 -3.66
CA ALA A 174 -36.89 -13.37 -2.89
C ALA A 174 -38.25 -13.45 -3.62
N PHE A 175 -38.27 -13.23 -4.93
CA PHE A 175 -39.48 -13.37 -5.75
C PHE A 175 -40.01 -14.81 -5.75
N ALA A 176 -39.14 -15.81 -5.90
CA ALA A 176 -39.52 -17.22 -5.85
C ALA A 176 -40.15 -17.63 -4.51
N VAL A 177 -39.60 -17.13 -3.38
CA VAL A 177 -40.16 -17.37 -2.04
C VAL A 177 -41.54 -16.72 -1.90
N LEU A 178 -41.70 -15.47 -2.34
CA LEU A 178 -43.01 -14.79 -2.32
C LEU A 178 -44.05 -15.51 -3.18
N TYR A 179 -43.66 -15.99 -4.36
CA TYR A 179 -44.53 -16.78 -5.22
C TYR A 179 -44.98 -18.08 -4.54
N ASN A 180 -44.05 -18.82 -3.92
CA ASN A 180 -44.36 -20.04 -3.19
C ASN A 180 -45.33 -19.79 -2.02
N LEU A 181 -45.10 -18.75 -1.23
CA LEU A 181 -45.99 -18.38 -0.13
C LEU A 181 -47.37 -17.96 -0.64
N SER A 182 -47.45 -17.12 -1.67
CA SER A 182 -48.72 -16.68 -2.24
C SER A 182 -49.53 -17.85 -2.82
N ASN A 183 -48.87 -18.84 -3.41
CA ASN A 183 -49.53 -20.01 -3.98
C ASN A 183 -49.96 -21.03 -2.92
N VAL A 184 -49.17 -21.22 -1.86
CA VAL A 184 -49.56 -22.08 -0.71
C VAL A 184 -50.71 -21.46 0.07
N ASN A 185 -50.75 -20.14 0.24
CA ASN A 185 -51.80 -19.44 0.99
C ASN A 185 -53.14 -19.36 0.25
N HIS A 186 -53.18 -19.70 -1.05
CA HIS A 186 -54.42 -19.71 -1.83
C HIS A 186 -55.04 -21.11 -2.00
N LYS A 187 -54.41 -22.16 -1.44
CA LYS A 187 -55.01 -23.49 -1.23
C LYS A 187 -55.49 -23.64 0.21
#